data_AF-A0A9E4D9J2-F1
#
_entry.id   AF-A0A9E4D9J2-F1
#
_cell.length_a   1.000
_cell.length_b   1.000
_cell.length_c   1.000
_cell.angle_alpha   90.00
_cell.angle_beta   90.00
_cell.angle_gamma   90.00
#
_symmetry.space_group_name_H-M   'P 1'
#
loop_
_entity.id
_entity.type
_entity.pdbx_description
1 polymer ?
#
loop_
_entity_poly.entity_id
_entity_poly.type
_entity_poly.pdbx_seq_one_letter_code
_entity_poly.pdbx_strand_id
1 'polypeptide(L)' 'KPTSSIRLPGPSIDRSGNPLEVVTHGRHDPCVGIRATPIAEAMLALVLMDHWLRHRAQNADVQSVTPVVPASVPAPTAR' A
#
# COMPACT_ATOMS: atom_id res chain seq x y z
N LYS A 1 4.49 -9.84 -12.41
CA LYS A 1 4.56 -10.18 -13.85
C LYS A 1 5.98 -9.97 -14.37
N PRO A 2 6.39 -10.64 -15.46
CA PRO A 2 7.59 -10.25 -16.23
C PRO A 2 7.46 -8.82 -16.79
N THR A 3 8.57 -8.26 -17.27
CA THR A 3 8.56 -6.94 -17.92
C THR A 3 7.77 -7.02 -19.23
N SER A 4 7.00 -5.97 -19.54
CA SER A 4 6.10 -5.98 -20.71
C SER A 4 6.88 -5.84 -22.03
N SER A 5 8.06 -5.23 -21.98
CA SER A 5 8.93 -4.98 -23.11
C SER A 5 9.99 -6.07 -23.23
N ILE A 6 9.97 -6.81 -24.34
CA ILE A 6 10.96 -7.83 -24.65
C ILE A 6 11.53 -7.60 -26.05
N ARG A 7 12.78 -8.01 -26.28
CA ARG A 7 13.45 -7.83 -27.59
C ARG A 7 12.92 -8.74 -28.69
N LEU A 8 12.21 -9.80 -28.33
CA LEU A 8 11.61 -10.70 -29.32
C LEU A 8 10.40 -10.02 -29.99
N PRO A 9 10.23 -10.17 -31.30
CA PRO A 9 9.03 -9.72 -31.99
C PRO A 9 7.79 -10.39 -31.40
N GLY A 10 6.71 -9.63 -31.25
CA GLY A 10 5.43 -10.14 -30.76
C GLY A 10 4.24 -9.50 -31.48
N PRO A 11 3.16 -10.25 -31.73
CA PRO A 11 1.96 -9.71 -32.37
C PRO A 11 1.26 -8.69 -31.45
N SER A 12 0.77 -7.61 -32.04
CA SER A 12 0.03 -6.55 -31.38
C SER A 12 -0.93 -5.86 -32.35
N ILE A 13 -1.56 -4.77 -31.91
CA ILE A 13 -2.44 -3.94 -32.72
C ILE A 13 -2.05 -2.46 -32.58
N ASP A 14 -2.24 -1.71 -33.66
CA ASP A 14 -2.10 -0.26 -33.62
C ASP A 14 -3.35 0.41 -33.01
N ARG A 15 -3.32 1.74 -32.88
CA ARG A 15 -4.46 2.50 -32.33
C ARG A 15 -5.72 2.47 -33.21
N SER A 16 -5.57 2.13 -34.48
CA SER A 16 -6.66 1.97 -35.45
C SER A 16 -7.20 0.52 -35.49
N GLY A 17 -6.60 -0.39 -34.71
CA GLY A 17 -6.98 -1.80 -34.63
C GLY A 17 -6.36 -2.69 -35.70
N ASN A 18 -5.42 -2.19 -36.51
CA ASN A 18 -4.76 -3.01 -37.52
C ASN A 18 -3.69 -3.92 -36.86
N PRO A 19 -3.54 -5.17 -37.32
CA PRO A 19 -2.48 -6.06 -36.84
C PRO A 19 -1.08 -5.50 -37.14
N LEU A 20 -0.17 -5.63 -36.17
CA LEU A 20 1.21 -5.16 -36.27
C LEU A 20 2.13 -6.09 -35.46
N GLU A 21 3.41 -6.18 -35.83
CA GLU A 21 4.43 -6.85 -35.02
C GLU A 21 5.27 -5.82 -34.25
N VAL A 22 5.30 -5.91 -32.92
CA VAL A 22 6.05 -4.99 -32.07
C VAL A 22 7.37 -5.65 -31.66
N VAL A 23 8.47 -4.92 -31.90
CA VAL A 23 9.82 -5.28 -31.43
C VAL A 23 10.34 -4.13 -30.60
N THR A 24 10.72 -4.38 -29.35
CA THR A 24 11.29 -3.33 -28.49
C THR A 24 12.82 -3.34 -28.56
N HIS A 25 13.39 -2.20 -28.96
CA HIS A 25 14.85 -2.00 -29.03
C HIS A 25 15.38 -1.27 -27.77
N GLY A 26 16.69 -1.35 -27.54
CA GLY A 26 17.36 -0.68 -26.42
C GLY A 26 17.52 -1.53 -25.14
N ARG A 27 17.94 -0.88 -24.05
CA ARG A 27 18.13 -1.51 -22.73
C ARG A 27 16.81 -1.51 -21.97
N HIS A 28 16.34 -2.70 -21.63
CA HIS A 28 15.16 -2.91 -20.80
C HIS A 28 15.55 -3.72 -19.57
N ASP A 29 14.80 -3.54 -18.48
CA ASP A 29 15.04 -4.34 -17.29
C ASP A 29 14.66 -5.81 -17.58
N PRO A 30 15.56 -6.78 -17.29
CA PRO A 30 15.20 -8.19 -17.37
C PRO A 30 14.23 -8.59 -16.24
N CYS A 31 14.22 -7.83 -15.14
CA CYS A 31 13.32 -8.03 -14.01
C CYS A 31 13.00 -6.67 -13.37
N VAL A 32 11.72 -6.27 -13.41
CA VAL A 32 11.25 -5.09 -12.66
C VAL A 32 11.15 -5.36 -11.15
N GLY A 33 11.08 -6.62 -10.74
CA GLY A 33 10.86 -7.02 -9.34
C GLY A 33 11.95 -6.52 -8.39
N ILE A 34 13.22 -6.57 -8.82
CA ILE A 34 14.36 -6.11 -7.98
C ILE A 34 14.21 -4.63 -7.64
N ARG A 35 13.77 -3.82 -8.61
CA ARG A 35 13.50 -2.40 -8.41
C ARG A 35 12.18 -2.13 -7.68
N ALA A 36 11.24 -3.08 -7.72
CA ALA A 36 9.93 -2.92 -7.10
C ALA A 36 9.99 -3.02 -5.58
N THR A 37 10.90 -3.82 -5.01
CA THR A 37 11.03 -4.00 -3.56
C THR A 37 11.22 -2.68 -2.79
N PRO A 38 12.24 -1.84 -3.09
CA PRO A 38 12.42 -0.58 -2.35
C PRO A 38 11.25 0.40 -2.56
N ILE A 39 10.55 0.31 -3.70
CA ILE A 39 9.33 1.10 -3.94
C ILE A 39 8.22 0.64 -3.00
N ALA A 40 7.99 -0.65 -2.89
CA ALA A 40 6.96 -1.22 -2.03
C ALA A 40 7.22 -0.93 -0.54
N GLU A 41 8.48 -1.01 -0.10
CA GLU A 41 8.89 -0.65 1.26
C GLU A 41 8.59 0.82 1.59
N ALA A 42 8.96 1.74 0.69
CA ALA A 42 8.67 3.16 0.85
C ALA A 42 7.16 3.43 0.87
N MET A 43 6.40 2.78 -0.02
CA MET A 43 4.94 2.91 -0.04
C MET A 43 4.30 2.39 1.26
N LEU A 44 4.78 1.27 1.79
CA LEU A 44 4.30 0.74 3.07
C LEU A 44 4.56 1.73 4.20
N ALA A 45 5.77 2.29 4.28
CA ALA A 45 6.10 3.29 5.30
C ALA A 45 5.18 4.53 5.21
N LEU A 46 4.91 5.02 3.99
CA LEU A 46 4.00 6.15 3.77
C LEU A 46 2.57 5.84 4.23
N VAL A 47 2.04 4.66 3.91
CA VAL A 47 0.69 4.24 4.34
C VAL A 47 0.60 4.15 5.86
N LEU A 48 1.62 3.56 6.51
CA LEU A 48 1.66 3.47 7.97
C LEU A 48 1.74 4.87 8.62
N MET A 49 2.54 5.77 8.07
CA MET A 49 2.63 7.15 8.57
C MET A 49 1.31 7.91 8.40
N ASP A 50 0.62 7.76 7.27
CA ASP A 50 -0.70 8.37 7.05
C ASP A 50 -1.72 7.87 8.09
N HIS A 51 -1.79 6.56 8.32
CA HIS A 51 -2.70 6.00 9.33
C HIS A 51 -2.35 6.44 10.75
N TRP A 52 -1.06 6.50 11.09
CA TRP A 52 -0.62 6.98 12.39
C TRP A 52 -0.99 8.45 12.60
N LEU A 53 -0.77 9.30 11.61
CA LEU A 53 -1.13 10.73 11.69
C LEU A 53 -2.65 10.93 11.80
N ARG A 54 -3.47 10.16 11.08
CA ARG A 54 -4.94 10.21 11.20
C ARG A 54 -5.40 9.82 12.59
N HIS A 55 -4.86 8.74 13.13
CA HIS A 55 -5.16 8.31 14.49
C HIS A 55 -4.74 9.40 15.50
N ARG A 56 -3.53 9.94 15.34
CA ARG A 56 -3.03 11.01 16.21
C ARG A 56 -3.94 12.24 16.19
N ALA A 57 -4.34 12.69 15.00
CA ALA A 57 -5.20 13.87 14.84
C ALA A 57 -6.57 13.73 15.49
N GLN A 58 -7.11 12.51 15.55
CA GLN A 58 -8.42 12.25 16.16
C GLN A 58 -8.33 11.96 17.67
N ASN A 59 -7.28 11.26 18.12
CA ASN A 59 -7.29 10.59 19.42
C ASN A 59 -6.15 10.98 20.37
N ALA A 60 -5.08 11.67 19.91
CA ALA A 60 -3.86 11.76 20.71
C ALA A 60 -3.98 12.58 21.99
N ASP A 61 -4.77 13.65 21.96
CA ASP A 61 -4.90 14.59 23.07
C ASP A 61 -6.33 14.60 23.67
N VAL A 62 -7.17 13.62 23.30
CA VAL A 62 -8.54 13.53 23.79
C VAL A 62 -8.54 13.05 25.24
N GLN A 63 -8.90 13.95 26.15
CA GLN A 63 -9.18 13.63 27.55
C GLN A 63 -10.66 13.27 27.69
N SER A 64 -10.96 11.99 27.91
CA SER A 64 -12.34 11.56 28.19
C SER A 64 -12.72 11.97 29.61
N VAL A 65 -13.64 12.94 29.72
CA VAL A 65 -14.28 13.30 31.01
C VAL A 65 -15.30 12.26 31.46
N THR A 66 -15.67 11.33 30.59
CA THR A 66 -16.57 10.23 30.93
C THR A 66 -15.89 9.34 31.98
N PRO A 67 -16.51 9.13 33.16
CA PRO A 67 -15.93 8.29 34.20
C PRO A 67 -15.81 6.84 33.72
N VAL A 68 -14.72 6.18 34.12
CA VAL A 68 -14.52 4.75 33.86
C VAL A 68 -15.57 3.97 34.64
N VAL A 69 -16.50 3.34 33.92
CA VAL A 69 -17.50 2.46 34.54
C VAL A 69 -16.84 1.11 34.83
N PRO A 70 -16.83 0.64 36.08
CA PRO A 70 -16.22 -0.65 36.42
C PRO A 70 -16.97 -1.81 35.75
N ALA A 71 -16.24 -2.85 35.35
CA ALA A 71 -16.81 -4.03 34.69
C ALA A 71 -17.76 -4.85 35.58
N SER A 72 -17.73 -4.63 36.89
CA SER A 72 -18.63 -5.23 37.86
C SER A 72 -18.92 -4.29 39.02
N VAL A 73 -20.04 -4.50 39.69
CA VAL A 73 -20.39 -3.77 40.93
C VAL A 73 -19.32 -4.09 42.00
N PRO A 74 -18.76 -3.08 42.70
CA PRO A 74 -17.84 -3.32 43.82
C PRO A 74 -18.51 -4.20 44.89
N ALA A 75 -17.74 -5.14 45.46
CA ALA A 75 -18.25 -5.99 46.52
C ALA A 75 -18.74 -5.14 47.71
N PRO A 76 -19.84 -5.52 48.38
CA PRO A 76 -20.35 -4.77 49.52
C PRO A 76 -19.30 -4.73 50.62
N THR A 77 -18.99 -3.53 51.11
CA THR A 77 -18.06 -3.32 52.22
C THR A 77 -18.68 -3.90 53.48
N ALA A 78 -18.03 -4.88 54.10
CA ALA A 78 -18.49 -5.47 55.35
C ALA A 78 -18.54 -4.38 56.44
N ARG A 79 -19.69 -4.24 57.09
CA ARG A 79 -19.88 -3.40 58.28
C ARG A 79 -19.30 -4.07 59.51
#